data_AF-A0A0M8XCD8-F1
#
_entry.id   AF-A0A0M8XCD8-F1
#
_cell.length_a   1.000
_cell.length_b   1.000
_cell.length_c   1.000
_cell.angle_alpha   90.00
_cell.angle_beta   90.00
_cell.angle_gamma   90.00
#
_symmetry.space_group_name_H-M   'P 1'
#
loop_
_entity.id
_entity.type
_entity.pdbx_description
1 polymer ?
#
loop_
_entity_poly.entity_id
_entity_poly.type
_entity_poly.pdbx_seq_one_letter_code
_entity_poly.pdbx_strand_id
1 'polypeptide(L)'
;MDAIDAVDWGAVPGHPDWYEPARAAEGLRALADAANLAEAAEAGSLLGGGGIVHGHSAAVFPAAAVATPFLLEIAQRGHPAARAAALGLIDEALSSYPHAEYTRVMTPYGTAVPICCAIADHLRSRTALLARLGKRGKALLADAAEHWRFEIRECVADGTDTAAFGTLVGRFPGGVQAVELHLGGEIAVLDEVALEYPPVQGSLEACLRVRGRRPGELPPGAVLFSEACGERVH
;
A
#
# COMPACT_ATOMS: atom_id res chain seq x y z
N MET A 1 20.48 -3.19 9.77
CA MET A 1 20.02 -2.47 10.97
C MET A 1 20.05 -0.98 10.73
N ASP A 2 21.14 -0.42 10.19
CA ASP A 2 21.32 1.02 9.90
C ASP A 2 20.14 1.69 9.17
N ALA A 3 19.47 0.97 8.25
CA ALA A 3 18.33 1.51 7.51
C ALA A 3 17.03 1.65 8.35
N ILE A 4 16.82 0.80 9.37
CA ILE A 4 15.67 0.90 10.29
C ILE A 4 15.87 2.10 11.21
N ASP A 5 17.10 2.31 11.70
CA ASP A 5 17.44 3.41 12.59
C ASP A 5 17.58 4.75 11.86
N ALA A 6 17.74 4.74 10.53
CA ALA A 6 17.73 5.94 9.70
C ALA A 6 16.33 6.53 9.49
N VAL A 7 15.26 5.80 9.82
CA VAL A 7 13.90 6.31 9.76
C VAL A 7 13.63 7.16 11.00
N ASP A 8 13.18 8.40 10.78
CA ASP A 8 12.61 9.21 11.86
C ASP A 8 11.21 8.71 12.19
N TRP A 9 11.13 7.66 13.01
CA TRP A 9 9.87 7.08 13.45
C TRP A 9 9.02 8.09 14.23
N GLY A 10 9.63 9.08 14.90
CA GLY A 10 8.91 10.13 15.63
C GLY A 10 8.17 11.10 14.71
N ALA A 11 8.64 11.26 13.47
CA ALA A 11 7.97 12.07 12.45
C ALA A 11 6.86 11.32 11.69
N VAL A 12 6.74 10.00 11.87
CA VAL A 12 5.66 9.23 11.24
C VAL A 12 4.34 9.55 11.97
N PRO A 13 3.28 9.97 11.27
CA PRO A 13 2.02 10.30 11.92
C PRO A 13 1.39 9.06 12.59
N GLY A 14 0.85 9.25 13.79
CA GLY A 14 0.10 8.24 14.52
C GLY A 14 -0.62 8.85 15.72
N HIS A 15 -1.59 8.11 16.28
CA HIS A 15 -2.35 8.57 17.43
C HIS A 15 -1.43 8.67 18.65
N PRO A 16 -1.36 9.82 19.36
CA PRO A 16 -0.33 10.08 20.38
C PRO A 16 -0.38 9.09 21.55
N ASP A 17 -1.56 8.56 21.88
CA ASP A 17 -1.71 7.60 22.97
C ASP A 17 -1.49 6.14 22.56
N TRP A 18 -1.47 5.83 21.25
CA TRP A 18 -1.47 4.44 20.75
C TRP A 18 -0.25 4.12 19.88
N TYR A 19 0.36 5.13 19.27
CA TYR A 19 1.56 4.99 18.47
C TYR A 19 2.79 5.26 19.33
N GLU A 20 3.61 4.22 19.49
CA GLU A 20 4.89 4.27 20.21
C GLU A 20 6.04 4.09 19.21
N PRO A 21 6.64 5.18 18.67
CA PRO A 21 7.66 5.11 17.63
C PRO A 21 8.86 4.21 17.95
N ALA A 22 9.32 4.24 19.20
CA ALA A 22 10.47 3.44 19.65
C ALA A 22 10.20 1.93 19.49
N ARG A 23 8.96 1.50 19.72
CA ARG A 23 8.56 0.09 19.62
C ARG A 23 8.59 -0.41 18.17
N ALA A 24 8.31 0.46 17.20
CA ALA A 24 8.46 0.12 15.78
C ALA A 24 9.92 -0.19 15.43
N ALA A 25 10.86 0.70 15.80
CA ALA A 25 12.28 0.51 15.54
C ALA A 25 12.85 -0.71 16.29
N GLU A 26 12.59 -0.79 17.60
CA GLU A 26 13.10 -1.86 18.47
C GLU A 26 12.57 -3.23 18.06
N GLY A 27 11.26 -3.35 17.82
CA GLY A 27 10.66 -4.60 17.41
C GLY A 27 11.11 -5.05 16.02
N LEU A 28 11.28 -4.13 15.06
CA LEU A 28 11.82 -4.46 13.73
C LEU A 28 13.28 -4.91 13.80
N ARG A 29 14.11 -4.28 14.63
CA ARG A 29 15.49 -4.71 14.89
C ARG A 29 15.52 -6.11 15.51
N ALA A 30 14.79 -6.31 16.60
CA ALA A 30 14.70 -7.60 17.28
C ALA A 30 14.21 -8.70 16.33
N LEU A 31 13.24 -8.40 15.46
CA LEU A 31 12.72 -9.36 14.50
C LEU A 31 13.73 -9.68 13.40
N ALA A 32 14.53 -8.70 12.96
CA ALA A 32 15.59 -8.92 11.99
C ALA A 32 16.72 -9.81 12.54
N ASP A 33 17.02 -9.67 13.84
CA ASP A 33 18.11 -10.39 14.51
C ASP A 33 17.67 -11.74 15.10
N ALA A 34 16.37 -12.01 15.17
CA ALA A 34 15.84 -13.24 15.73
C ALA A 34 16.39 -14.49 15.04
N ALA A 35 17.04 -15.37 15.80
CA ALA A 35 17.69 -16.58 15.37
C ALA A 35 16.86 -17.84 15.65
N ASN A 36 15.76 -17.73 16.40
CA ASN A 36 14.88 -18.84 16.73
C ASN A 36 13.41 -18.40 16.86
N LEU A 37 12.53 -19.37 17.18
CA LEU A 37 11.10 -19.13 17.31
C LEU A 37 10.74 -18.24 18.50
N ALA A 38 11.41 -18.41 19.64
CA ALA A 38 11.12 -17.66 20.86
C ALA A 38 11.45 -16.18 20.67
N GLU A 39 12.64 -15.89 20.14
CA GLU A 39 13.09 -14.52 19.83
C GLU A 39 12.17 -13.85 18.79
N ALA A 40 11.74 -14.58 17.76
CA ALA A 40 10.81 -14.04 16.77
C ALA A 40 9.44 -13.70 17.37
N ALA A 41 8.93 -14.52 18.30
CA ALA A 41 7.67 -14.27 18.99
C ALA A 41 7.77 -13.08 19.97
N GLU A 42 8.89 -12.97 20.69
CA GLU A 42 9.19 -11.85 21.58
C GLU A 42 9.29 -10.55 20.77
N ALA A 43 10.05 -10.55 19.67
CA ALA A 43 10.15 -9.42 18.75
C ALA A 43 8.79 -9.01 18.17
N GLY A 44 7.95 -9.97 17.79
CA GLY A 44 6.57 -9.71 17.36
C GLY A 44 5.73 -9.03 18.45
N SER A 45 5.93 -9.41 19.71
CA SER A 45 5.24 -8.77 20.86
C SER A 45 5.75 -7.35 21.12
N LEU A 46 7.06 -7.10 20.92
CA LEU A 46 7.65 -5.77 21.04
C LEU A 46 7.06 -4.77 20.04
N LEU A 47 6.66 -5.24 18.86
CA LEU A 47 6.02 -4.42 17.83
C LEU A 47 4.59 -3.96 18.18
N GLY A 48 3.97 -4.51 19.23
CA GLY A 48 2.69 -4.04 19.73
C GLY A 48 2.76 -2.54 20.08
N GLY A 49 1.80 -1.73 19.60
CA GLY A 49 1.84 -0.27 19.76
C GLY A 49 2.77 0.47 18.79
N GLY A 50 3.60 -0.24 18.01
CA GLY A 50 4.48 0.36 17.00
C GLY A 50 3.79 0.83 15.72
N GLY A 51 2.45 0.84 15.67
CA GLY A 51 1.67 1.36 14.54
C GLY A 51 1.63 0.49 13.28
N ILE A 52 2.30 -0.66 13.26
CA ILE A 52 2.22 -1.63 12.14
C ILE A 52 0.84 -2.31 12.16
N VAL A 53 0.46 -2.83 13.33
CA VAL A 53 -0.91 -3.22 13.64
C VAL A 53 -1.14 -3.02 15.13
N HIS A 54 -2.30 -2.46 15.49
CA HIS A 54 -2.68 -2.32 16.90
C HIS A 54 -3.57 -3.51 17.32
N GLY A 55 -2.96 -4.54 17.91
CA GLY A 55 -3.58 -5.86 18.11
C GLY A 55 -4.91 -5.94 18.89
N HIS A 56 -5.32 -4.89 19.61
CA HIS A 56 -6.65 -4.85 20.28
C HIS A 56 -7.74 -4.16 19.46
N SER A 57 -7.37 -3.27 18.52
CA SER A 57 -8.31 -2.56 17.66
C SER A 57 -8.21 -3.00 16.19
N ALA A 58 -7.21 -3.79 15.80
CA ALA A 58 -6.91 -4.05 14.39
C ALA A 58 -6.84 -2.75 13.55
N ALA A 59 -6.43 -1.63 14.17
CA ALA A 59 -6.20 -0.38 13.46
C ALA A 59 -4.78 -0.37 12.90
N VAL A 60 -4.63 0.09 11.64
CA VAL A 60 -3.33 0.31 10.99
C VAL A 60 -2.99 1.80 10.96
N PHE A 61 -1.70 2.12 11.10
CA PHE A 61 -1.18 3.50 11.04
C PHE A 61 -0.17 3.66 9.90
N PRO A 62 0.20 4.91 9.53
CA PRO A 62 1.25 5.21 8.55
C PRO A 62 2.55 4.43 8.72
N ALA A 63 2.92 4.10 9.96
CA ALA A 63 4.09 3.29 10.28
C ALA A 63 4.09 1.91 9.60
N ALA A 64 2.93 1.32 9.30
CA ALA A 64 2.84 0.05 8.58
C ALA A 64 3.39 0.13 7.15
N ALA A 65 3.06 1.20 6.42
CA ALA A 65 3.60 1.44 5.08
C ALA A 65 5.12 1.64 5.13
N VAL A 66 5.61 2.43 6.10
CA VAL A 66 7.03 2.67 6.33
C VAL A 66 7.78 1.38 6.72
N ALA A 67 7.16 0.51 7.52
CA ALA A 67 7.74 -0.74 7.99
C ALA A 67 7.79 -1.85 6.92
N THR A 68 6.86 -1.84 5.97
CA THR A 68 6.70 -2.88 4.94
C THR A 68 8.01 -3.23 4.19
N PRO A 69 8.83 -2.28 3.69
CA PRO A 69 10.10 -2.64 3.05
C PRO A 69 11.07 -3.41 3.96
N PHE A 70 11.12 -3.09 5.27
CA PHE A 70 11.95 -3.81 6.24
C PHE A 70 11.39 -5.21 6.52
N LEU A 71 10.06 -5.33 6.68
CA LEU A 71 9.40 -6.62 6.85
C LEU A 71 9.64 -7.55 5.65
N LEU A 72 9.68 -7.01 4.43
CA LEU A 72 10.01 -7.78 3.21
C LEU A 72 11.49 -8.21 3.19
N GLU A 73 12.40 -7.38 3.69
CA GLU A 73 13.82 -7.75 3.84
C GLU A 73 14.01 -8.85 4.90
N ILE A 74 13.34 -8.73 6.04
CA ILE A 74 13.30 -9.76 7.09
C ILE A 74 12.72 -11.06 6.52
N ALA A 75 11.61 -10.99 5.76
CA ALA A 75 11.05 -12.16 5.11
C ALA A 75 12.03 -12.81 4.11
N GLN A 76 12.87 -12.02 3.45
CA GLN A 76 13.88 -12.55 2.54
C GLN A 76 15.04 -13.23 3.26
N ARG A 77 15.61 -12.60 4.29
CA ARG A 77 16.92 -12.97 4.86
C ARG A 77 16.88 -13.54 6.28
N GLY A 78 15.82 -13.26 7.04
CA GLY A 78 15.71 -13.64 8.44
C GLY A 78 15.47 -15.14 8.65
N HIS A 79 15.56 -15.55 9.93
CA HIS A 79 15.20 -16.90 10.37
C HIS A 79 13.76 -17.28 9.92
N PRO A 80 13.45 -18.56 9.62
CA PRO A 80 12.11 -18.95 9.17
C PRO A 80 10.96 -18.48 10.07
N ALA A 81 11.16 -18.41 11.38
CA ALA A 81 10.17 -17.87 12.31
C ALA A 81 9.97 -16.35 12.15
N ALA A 82 11.06 -15.59 12.03
CA ALA A 82 11.02 -14.14 11.77
C ALA A 82 10.35 -13.84 10.42
N ARG A 83 10.67 -14.62 9.38
CA ARG A 83 9.96 -14.56 8.09
C ARG A 83 8.47 -14.77 8.24
N ALA A 84 8.05 -15.80 8.99
CA ALA A 84 6.64 -16.11 9.17
C ALA A 84 5.90 -14.97 9.90
N ALA A 85 6.53 -14.38 10.92
CA ALA A 85 6.01 -13.22 11.64
C ALA A 85 5.95 -11.98 10.74
N ALA A 86 7.00 -11.66 9.99
CA ALA A 86 7.03 -10.51 9.08
C ALA A 86 5.94 -10.60 8.00
N LEU A 87 5.76 -11.77 7.38
CA LEU A 87 4.66 -11.98 6.43
C LEU A 87 3.28 -11.89 7.09
N GLY A 88 3.16 -12.22 8.39
CA GLY A 88 1.92 -12.07 9.13
C GLY A 88 1.57 -10.63 9.46
N LEU A 89 2.56 -9.83 9.82
CA LEU A 89 2.37 -8.39 10.06
C LEU A 89 1.94 -7.65 8.80
N ILE A 90 2.50 -8.00 7.64
CA ILE A 90 2.10 -7.43 6.34
C ILE A 90 0.65 -7.80 6.01
N ASP A 91 0.31 -9.08 6.17
CA ASP A 91 -1.02 -9.65 5.92
C ASP A 91 -2.09 -8.97 6.79
N GLU A 92 -1.78 -8.82 8.08
CA GLU A 92 -2.63 -8.13 9.04
C GLU A 92 -2.76 -6.63 8.74
N ALA A 93 -1.67 -5.94 8.39
CA ALA A 93 -1.72 -4.52 8.02
C ALA A 93 -2.54 -4.26 6.74
N LEU A 94 -2.52 -5.18 5.77
CA LEU A 94 -3.28 -5.05 4.53
C LEU A 94 -4.78 -5.36 4.70
N SER A 95 -5.11 -6.24 5.64
CA SER A 95 -6.49 -6.63 5.95
C SER A 95 -7.18 -5.74 6.99
N SER A 96 -6.41 -4.96 7.75
CA SER A 96 -6.87 -4.02 8.76
C SER A 96 -7.36 -2.69 8.17
N TYR A 97 -8.20 -1.97 8.91
CA TYR A 97 -8.65 -0.63 8.52
C TYR A 97 -7.78 0.44 9.18
N PRO A 98 -7.40 1.51 8.44
CA PRO A 98 -6.64 2.59 9.03
C PRO A 98 -7.38 3.29 10.15
N HIS A 99 -6.67 3.77 11.17
CA HIS A 99 -7.27 4.64 12.17
C HIS A 99 -7.76 5.95 11.51
N ALA A 100 -8.91 6.46 11.96
CA ALA A 100 -9.41 7.77 11.54
C ALA A 100 -8.30 8.84 11.64
N GLU A 101 -8.28 9.78 10.70
CA GLU A 101 -7.27 10.85 10.62
C GLU A 101 -5.85 10.40 10.20
N TYR A 102 -5.54 9.11 10.24
CA TYR A 102 -4.22 8.55 9.90
C TYR A 102 -4.31 7.57 8.73
N THR A 103 -5.12 7.87 7.71
CA THR A 103 -5.43 6.93 6.62
C THR A 103 -4.46 6.99 5.43
N ARG A 104 -3.54 7.97 5.43
CA ARG A 104 -2.76 8.38 4.25
C ARG A 104 -1.26 8.47 4.56
N VAL A 105 -0.44 8.28 3.52
CA VAL A 105 1.02 8.43 3.58
C VAL A 105 1.56 9.17 2.37
N MET A 106 2.72 9.81 2.55
CA MET A 106 3.51 10.35 1.45
C MET A 106 4.33 9.23 0.80
N THR A 107 4.34 9.19 -0.52
CA THR A 107 5.15 8.28 -1.34
C THR A 107 5.80 9.05 -2.50
N PRO A 108 6.77 8.45 -3.22
CA PRO A 108 7.35 9.08 -4.42
C PRO A 108 6.34 9.37 -5.54
N TYR A 109 5.16 8.73 -5.51
CA TYR A 109 4.14 8.81 -6.56
C TYR A 109 2.83 9.46 -6.07
N GLY A 110 2.82 10.05 -4.87
CA GLY A 110 1.64 10.76 -4.35
C GLY A 110 1.86 11.23 -2.92
N THR A 111 1.26 12.35 -2.54
CA THR A 111 1.44 12.95 -1.20
C THR A 111 0.39 12.49 -0.18
N ALA A 112 -0.69 11.87 -0.62
CA ALA A 112 -1.79 11.39 0.22
C ALA A 112 -2.28 10.00 -0.24
N VAL A 113 -1.37 9.05 -0.35
CA VAL A 113 -1.69 7.69 -0.81
C VAL A 113 -2.35 6.90 0.33
N PRO A 114 -3.46 6.16 0.11
CA PRO A 114 -4.00 5.26 1.10
C PRO A 114 -2.96 4.25 1.61
N ILE A 115 -2.90 3.99 2.92
CA ILE A 115 -1.89 3.09 3.52
C ILE A 115 -1.85 1.73 2.81
N CYS A 116 -3.00 1.11 2.57
CA CYS A 116 -3.09 -0.19 1.91
C CYS A 116 -2.51 -0.16 0.47
N CYS A 117 -2.70 0.93 -0.27
CA CYS A 117 -2.13 1.14 -1.60
C CYS A 117 -0.61 1.29 -1.55
N ALA A 118 -0.06 1.94 -0.52
CA ALA A 118 1.38 2.05 -0.30
C ALA A 118 2.03 0.71 0.06
N ILE A 119 1.40 -0.07 0.96
CA ILE A 119 1.84 -1.43 1.30
C ILE A 119 1.82 -2.31 0.04
N ALA A 120 0.71 -2.29 -0.71
CA ALA A 120 0.57 -3.08 -1.92
C ALA A 120 1.62 -2.75 -2.99
N ASP A 121 2.04 -1.49 -3.09
CA ASP A 121 3.13 -1.09 -3.99
C ASP A 121 4.47 -1.73 -3.62
N HIS A 122 4.82 -1.71 -2.34
CA HIS A 122 6.00 -2.41 -1.84
C HIS A 122 5.94 -3.92 -2.14
N LEU A 123 4.76 -4.56 -1.99
CA LEU A 123 4.59 -5.97 -2.32
C LEU A 123 4.81 -6.24 -3.81
N ARG A 124 4.22 -5.44 -4.70
CA ARG A 124 4.42 -5.57 -6.15
C ARG A 124 5.88 -5.39 -6.55
N SER A 125 6.59 -4.45 -5.92
CA SER A 125 8.04 -4.25 -6.15
C SER A 125 8.89 -5.47 -5.80
N ARG A 126 8.35 -6.39 -4.99
CA ARG A 126 9.00 -7.64 -4.55
C ARG A 126 8.30 -8.91 -5.07
N THR A 127 7.61 -8.83 -6.21
CA THR A 127 6.85 -9.96 -6.80
C THR A 127 7.66 -11.27 -6.89
N ALA A 128 8.88 -11.22 -7.42
CA ALA A 128 9.71 -12.43 -7.56
C ALA A 128 10.13 -13.03 -6.21
N LEU A 129 10.34 -12.19 -5.18
CA LEU A 129 10.59 -12.67 -3.83
C LEU A 129 9.37 -13.39 -3.28
N LEU A 130 8.21 -12.72 -3.27
CA LEU A 130 6.96 -13.23 -2.70
C LEU A 130 6.50 -14.51 -3.40
N ALA A 131 6.63 -14.61 -4.72
CA ALA A 131 6.30 -15.81 -5.48
C ALA A 131 7.10 -17.05 -5.01
N ARG A 132 8.35 -16.87 -4.56
CA ARG A 132 9.21 -17.94 -4.03
C ARG A 132 8.90 -18.31 -2.58
N LEU A 133 8.19 -17.47 -1.83
CA LEU A 133 7.80 -17.71 -0.43
C LEU A 133 6.55 -18.60 -0.31
N GLY A 134 6.10 -19.23 -1.41
CA GLY A 134 5.04 -20.24 -1.39
C GLY A 134 3.63 -19.64 -1.30
N LYS A 135 2.70 -20.38 -0.68
CA LYS A 135 1.27 -20.03 -0.64
C LYS A 135 1.02 -18.65 -0.04
N ARG A 136 1.69 -18.32 1.08
CA ARG A 136 1.49 -17.05 1.79
C ARG A 136 1.95 -15.85 0.96
N GLY A 137 3.11 -15.93 0.34
CA GLY A 137 3.59 -14.86 -0.54
C GLY A 137 2.70 -14.66 -1.78
N LYS A 138 2.14 -15.75 -2.34
CA LYS A 138 1.17 -15.66 -3.44
C LYS A 138 -0.17 -15.05 -3.01
N ALA A 139 -0.63 -15.33 -1.79
CA ALA A 139 -1.84 -14.71 -1.23
C ALA A 139 -1.66 -13.20 -1.08
N LEU A 140 -0.55 -12.75 -0.46
CA LEU A 140 -0.22 -11.33 -0.36
C LEU A 140 -0.14 -10.62 -1.71
N LEU A 141 0.36 -11.29 -2.75
CA LEU A 141 0.37 -10.73 -4.11
C LEU A 141 -1.04 -10.62 -4.71
N ALA A 142 -1.94 -11.56 -4.39
CA ALA A 142 -3.32 -11.49 -4.81
C ALA A 142 -4.04 -10.33 -4.11
N ASP A 143 -3.86 -10.17 -2.80
CA ASP A 143 -4.46 -9.07 -2.04
C ASP A 143 -3.91 -7.71 -2.51
N ALA A 144 -2.59 -7.61 -2.72
CA ALA A 144 -1.95 -6.43 -3.29
C ALA A 144 -2.42 -6.09 -4.71
N ALA A 145 -2.97 -7.05 -5.46
CA ALA A 145 -3.52 -6.79 -6.78
C ALA A 145 -4.86 -6.04 -6.70
N GLU A 146 -5.66 -6.21 -5.63
CA GLU A 146 -6.92 -5.46 -5.46
C GLU A 146 -6.67 -3.96 -5.21
N HIS A 147 -5.49 -3.60 -4.73
CA HIS A 147 -5.05 -2.24 -4.49
C HIS A 147 -4.35 -1.65 -5.71
N TRP A 148 -5.13 -1.42 -6.77
CA TRP A 148 -4.62 -0.93 -8.05
C TRP A 148 -4.26 0.56 -8.02
N ARG A 149 -3.39 0.97 -8.96
CA ARG A 149 -3.01 2.36 -9.23
C ARG A 149 -2.94 2.59 -10.73
N PHE A 150 -3.52 3.68 -11.22
CA PHE A 150 -3.39 4.09 -12.62
C PHE A 150 -2.73 5.46 -12.72
N GLU A 151 -1.70 5.60 -13.53
CA GLU A 151 -1.03 6.89 -13.77
C GLU A 151 -1.37 7.40 -15.17
N ILE A 152 -2.03 8.57 -15.22
CA ILE A 152 -2.47 9.19 -16.47
C ILE A 152 -1.25 9.74 -17.22
N ARG A 153 -1.10 9.36 -18.49
CA ARG A 153 -0.07 9.87 -19.39
C ARG A 153 -0.64 10.76 -20.48
N GLU A 154 -1.80 10.40 -21.01
CA GLU A 154 -2.45 11.11 -22.10
C GLU A 154 -3.97 10.97 -21.98
N CYS A 155 -4.70 12.01 -22.38
CA CYS A 155 -6.15 12.00 -22.42
C CYS A 155 -6.67 12.48 -23.77
N VAL A 156 -7.65 11.77 -24.31
CA VAL A 156 -8.29 12.09 -25.59
C VAL A 156 -9.79 12.23 -25.36
N ALA A 157 -10.39 13.26 -25.94
CA ALA A 157 -11.83 13.45 -25.90
C ALA A 157 -12.52 12.39 -26.76
N ASP A 158 -13.59 11.80 -26.25
CA ASP A 158 -14.43 10.86 -26.98
C ASP A 158 -15.90 11.13 -26.64
N GLY A 159 -16.54 11.92 -27.52
CA GLY A 159 -17.88 12.45 -27.25
C GLY A 159 -17.90 13.36 -26.02
N THR A 160 -18.72 12.98 -25.03
CA THR A 160 -18.82 13.66 -23.73
C THR A 160 -17.86 13.10 -22.68
N ASP A 161 -17.15 12.02 -23.01
CA ASP A 161 -16.29 11.29 -22.10
C ASP A 161 -14.81 11.53 -22.46
N THR A 162 -13.93 11.03 -21.61
CA THR A 162 -12.50 11.03 -21.85
C THR A 162 -11.97 9.60 -21.85
N ALA A 163 -11.16 9.27 -22.86
CA ALA A 163 -10.28 8.12 -22.84
C ALA A 163 -8.94 8.54 -22.22
N ALA A 164 -8.60 7.99 -21.07
CA ALA A 164 -7.34 8.23 -20.36
C ALA A 164 -6.39 7.04 -20.56
N PHE A 165 -5.26 7.31 -21.21
CA PHE A 165 -4.20 6.36 -21.46
C PHE A 165 -3.10 6.53 -20.43
N GLY A 166 -2.57 5.42 -19.97
CA GLY A 166 -1.66 5.43 -18.83
C GLY A 166 -1.15 4.06 -18.47
N THR A 167 -0.53 3.95 -17.31
CA THR A 167 -0.06 2.67 -16.78
C THR A 167 -0.89 2.21 -15.60
N LEU A 168 -1.41 0.99 -15.68
CA LEU A 168 -2.13 0.31 -14.60
C LEU A 168 -1.20 -0.68 -13.89
N VAL A 169 -1.07 -0.56 -12.57
CA VAL A 169 -0.49 -1.59 -11.72
C VAL A 169 -1.57 -2.18 -10.81
N GLY A 170 -1.48 -3.47 -10.53
CA GLY A 170 -2.56 -4.21 -9.87
C GLY A 170 -3.67 -4.58 -10.85
N ARG A 171 -4.87 -4.87 -10.32
CA ARG A 171 -6.03 -5.33 -11.06
C ARG A 171 -7.18 -4.34 -10.87
N PHE A 172 -7.50 -3.62 -11.93
CA PHE A 172 -8.71 -2.79 -11.95
C PHE A 172 -9.95 -3.71 -11.93
N PRO A 173 -10.92 -3.47 -11.03
CA PRO A 173 -12.11 -4.31 -10.93
C PRO A 173 -13.04 -4.10 -12.14
N GLY A 174 -13.82 -5.12 -12.49
CA GLY A 174 -14.77 -5.01 -13.60
C GLY A 174 -15.88 -3.99 -13.33
N GLY A 175 -16.44 -3.44 -14.40
CA GLY A 175 -17.56 -2.48 -14.33
C GLY A 175 -17.11 -1.04 -14.10
N VAL A 176 -18.06 -0.22 -13.66
CA VAL A 176 -17.86 1.20 -13.35
C VAL A 176 -17.48 1.34 -11.88
N GLN A 177 -16.50 2.20 -11.60
CA GLN A 177 -15.91 2.41 -10.30
C GLN A 177 -15.82 3.90 -9.99
N ALA A 178 -16.02 4.24 -8.73
CA ALA A 178 -15.60 5.52 -8.18
C ALA A 178 -14.11 5.48 -7.83
N VAL A 179 -13.39 6.54 -8.19
CA VAL A 179 -11.95 6.62 -8.04
C VAL A 179 -11.54 7.98 -7.51
N GLU A 180 -10.45 8.02 -6.76
CA GLU A 180 -9.80 9.26 -6.39
C GLU A 180 -8.76 9.64 -7.43
N LEU A 181 -8.83 10.86 -7.93
CA LEU A 181 -7.82 11.54 -8.74
C LEU A 181 -6.90 12.36 -7.83
N HIS A 182 -5.62 12.01 -7.83
CA HIS A 182 -4.57 12.65 -7.03
C HIS A 182 -3.67 13.49 -7.93
N LEU A 183 -3.53 14.77 -7.62
CA LEU A 183 -2.62 15.68 -8.33
C LEU A 183 -2.14 16.81 -7.41
N GLY A 184 -0.82 16.95 -7.27
CA GLY A 184 -0.24 18.10 -6.55
C GLY A 184 -0.67 18.21 -5.08
N GLY A 185 -1.13 17.12 -4.46
CA GLY A 185 -1.68 17.11 -3.10
C GLY A 185 -3.19 17.30 -3.01
N GLU A 186 -3.85 17.64 -4.12
CA GLU A 186 -5.30 17.70 -4.21
C GLU A 186 -5.87 16.31 -4.53
N ILE A 187 -7.04 16.03 -3.95
CA ILE A 187 -7.81 14.81 -4.21
C ILE A 187 -9.19 15.23 -4.71
N ALA A 188 -9.58 14.70 -5.88
CA ALA A 188 -10.93 14.82 -6.42
C ALA A 188 -11.53 13.44 -6.66
N VAL A 189 -12.85 13.29 -6.50
CA VAL A 189 -13.54 12.03 -6.79
C VAL A 189 -14.09 12.05 -8.22
N LEU A 190 -13.91 10.94 -8.92
CA LEU A 190 -14.52 10.65 -10.22
C LEU A 190 -15.44 9.43 -10.06
N ASP A 191 -16.76 9.63 -10.15
CA ASP A 191 -17.75 8.59 -9.81
C ASP A 191 -17.89 7.49 -10.87
N GLU A 192 -17.54 7.80 -12.12
CA GLU A 192 -17.79 6.92 -13.26
C GLU A 192 -16.53 6.67 -14.10
N VAL A 193 -15.69 5.73 -13.63
CA VAL A 193 -14.49 5.27 -14.34
C VAL A 193 -14.56 3.76 -14.63
N ALA A 194 -14.26 3.36 -15.86
CA ALA A 194 -14.25 1.96 -16.27
C ALA A 194 -12.99 1.60 -17.04
N LEU A 195 -12.57 0.34 -16.99
CA LEU A 195 -11.48 -0.16 -17.81
C LEU A 195 -11.98 -0.42 -19.24
N GLU A 196 -11.49 0.37 -20.19
CA GLU A 196 -11.84 0.24 -21.62
C GLU A 196 -10.92 -0.78 -22.29
N TYR A 197 -9.61 -0.60 -22.11
CA TYR A 197 -8.60 -1.51 -22.64
C TYR A 197 -7.67 -1.97 -21.51
N PRO A 198 -7.70 -3.26 -21.13
CA PRO A 198 -6.81 -3.80 -20.11
C PRO A 198 -5.34 -3.87 -20.60
N PRO A 199 -4.37 -3.94 -19.68
CA PRO A 199 -2.98 -4.25 -20.05
C PRO A 199 -2.85 -5.57 -20.81
N VAL A 200 -2.06 -5.55 -21.88
CA VAL A 200 -1.66 -6.75 -22.61
C VAL A 200 -0.46 -7.42 -21.93
N GLN A 201 -0.22 -8.70 -22.21
CA GLN A 201 0.85 -9.46 -21.59
C GLN A 201 2.22 -8.78 -21.78
N GLY A 202 2.90 -8.47 -20.66
CA GLY A 202 4.21 -7.82 -20.66
C GLY A 202 4.18 -6.29 -20.76
N SER A 203 3.00 -5.67 -20.82
CA SER A 203 2.82 -4.22 -20.75
C SER A 203 2.00 -3.85 -19.51
N LEU A 204 2.20 -2.62 -19.03
CA LEU A 204 1.35 -1.98 -18.01
C LEU A 204 0.37 -0.98 -18.64
N GLU A 205 0.48 -0.74 -19.94
CA GLU A 205 -0.33 0.25 -20.64
C GLU A 205 -1.80 -0.16 -20.65
N ALA A 206 -2.67 0.72 -20.20
CA ALA A 206 -4.11 0.52 -20.17
C ALA A 206 -4.83 1.80 -20.59
N CYS A 207 -6.11 1.65 -20.92
CA CYS A 207 -7.01 2.77 -21.16
C CYS A 207 -8.20 2.69 -20.21
N LEU A 208 -8.44 3.78 -19.50
CA LEU A 208 -9.66 3.99 -18.72
C LEU A 208 -10.60 4.92 -19.46
N ARG A 209 -11.89 4.59 -19.40
CA ARG A 209 -12.99 5.47 -19.77
C ARG A 209 -13.40 6.27 -18.55
N VAL A 210 -13.35 7.60 -18.64
CA VAL A 210 -13.85 8.51 -17.60
C VAL A 210 -15.06 9.24 -18.15
N ARG A 211 -16.23 9.01 -17.58
CA ARG A 211 -17.48 9.56 -18.11
C ARG A 211 -17.73 10.99 -17.66
N GLY A 212 -18.30 11.79 -18.56
CA GLY A 212 -18.73 13.16 -18.26
C GLY A 212 -17.62 14.13 -17.87
N ARG A 213 -16.35 13.79 -18.10
CA ARG A 213 -15.18 14.62 -17.80
C ARG A 213 -14.44 14.97 -19.07
N ARG A 214 -13.88 16.17 -19.13
CA ARG A 214 -13.06 16.64 -20.26
C ARG A 214 -11.58 16.30 -20.03
N PRO A 215 -10.78 16.13 -21.10
CA PRO A 215 -9.36 15.83 -20.97
C PRO A 215 -8.57 16.83 -20.11
N GLY A 216 -8.95 18.11 -20.13
CA GLY A 216 -8.29 19.14 -19.31
C GLY A 216 -8.51 19.01 -17.80
N GLU A 217 -9.49 18.21 -17.37
CA GLU A 217 -9.73 17.89 -15.95
C GLU A 217 -8.88 16.70 -15.48
N LEU A 218 -8.21 16.00 -16.40
CA LEU A 218 -7.44 14.78 -16.16
C LEU A 218 -5.99 14.97 -16.64
N PRO A 219 -5.20 15.83 -15.98
CA PRO A 219 -3.88 16.18 -16.47
C PRO A 219 -2.90 15.00 -16.40
N PRO A 220 -1.94 14.91 -17.34
CA PRO A 220 -0.84 13.97 -17.27
C PRO A 220 -0.08 14.05 -15.93
N GLY A 221 0.33 12.90 -15.42
CA GLY A 221 0.97 12.76 -14.11
C GLY A 221 -0.01 12.64 -12.94
N ALA A 222 -1.31 12.84 -13.16
CA ALA A 222 -2.31 12.53 -12.14
C ALA A 222 -2.39 11.02 -11.91
N VAL A 223 -2.63 10.64 -10.66
CA VAL A 223 -2.65 9.24 -10.23
C VAL A 223 -4.03 8.89 -9.70
N LEU A 224 -4.58 7.76 -10.13
CA LEU A 224 -5.86 7.25 -9.70
C LEU A 224 -5.69 6.08 -8.74
N PHE A 225 -6.48 6.12 -7.66
CA PHE A 225 -6.66 5.02 -6.72
C PHE A 225 -8.15 4.70 -6.57
N SER A 226 -8.46 3.51 -6.06
CA SER A 226 -9.83 3.19 -5.65
C SER A 226 -10.27 4.13 -4.51
N GLU A 227 -11.44 4.74 -4.65
CA GLU A 227 -12.07 5.53 -3.57
C GLU A 227 -12.25 4.70 -2.30
N ALA A 228 -12.71 3.46 -2.45
CA ALA A 228 -12.87 2.53 -1.33
C ALA A 228 -11.58 2.25 -0.56
N CYS A 229 -10.39 2.44 -1.14
CA CYS A 229 -9.13 2.36 -0.38
C CYS A 229 -8.91 3.60 0.51
N GLY A 230 -9.37 4.76 0.05
CA GLY A 230 -9.25 6.03 0.75
C GLY A 230 -10.29 6.30 1.82
N GLU A 231 -11.46 5.66 1.72
CA GLU A 231 -12.57 5.78 2.68
C GLU A 231 -12.52 4.81 3.86
N ARG A 232 -11.74 3.72 3.75
CA ARG A 232 -11.63 2.73 4.82
C ARG A 232 -11.10 3.36 6.11
N VAL A 233 -11.85 3.16 7.18
CA VAL A 233 -11.53 3.66 8.51
C VAL A 233 -11.99 2.68 9.58
N HIS A 234 -11.19 2.50 10.62
CA HIS A 234 -11.53 1.78 11.86
C HIS A 234 -12.23 2.72 12.84
#